data_AF-A0A817MG47-F1
#
_entry.id   AF-A0A817MG47-F1
#
_cell.length_a   1.000
_cell.length_b   1.000
_cell.length_c   1.000
_cell.angle_alpha   90.00
_cell.angle_beta   90.00
_cell.angle_gamma   90.00
#
_symmetry.space_group_name_H-M   'P 1'
#
loop_
_entity.id
_entity.type
_entity.pdbx_description
1 polymer ?
#
loop_
_entity_poly.entity_id
_entity_poly.type
_entity_poly.pdbx_seq_one_letter_code
_entity_poly.pdbx_strand_id
1 'polypeptide(L)'
;MGTDDHEINNTCDRNTDEMTHDNNLQKPCIYNKYLPFYDSIKRQGVNKFDEIRENLSRTIQLNELQPGFSFWSNALKEFITLYGFYFTKDNHLKLVNFYLSVLSITDLQYTSVKICCELLSTLLRFVFEIVPDVIEKIFNDAIL
;
A
#
# COMPACT_ATOMS: atom_id res chain seq x y z
N MET A 1 -3.99 -0.18 60.77
CA MET A 1 -3.70 -1.60 60.49
C MET A 1 -4.89 -2.12 59.70
N GLY A 2 -4.69 -2.45 58.43
CA GLY A 2 -5.75 -2.77 57.48
C GLY A 2 -5.55 -2.00 56.17
N THR A 3 -4.60 -2.45 55.37
CA THR A 3 -4.50 -2.21 53.92
C THR A 3 -5.53 -3.09 53.24
N ASP A 4 -6.37 -2.52 52.38
CA ASP A 4 -7.07 -3.27 51.33
C ASP A 4 -6.94 -2.48 50.02
N ASP A 5 -6.21 -3.10 49.10
CA ASP A 5 -6.09 -2.79 47.69
C ASP A 5 -7.36 -3.22 46.93
N HIS A 6 -7.41 -2.93 45.62
CA HIS A 6 -8.47 -3.15 44.62
C HIS A 6 -9.28 -1.86 44.35
N GLU A 7 -9.37 -1.31 43.14
CA GLU A 7 -9.19 -1.85 41.80
C GLU A 7 -9.04 -0.65 40.84
N ILE A 8 -7.93 -0.51 40.12
CA ILE A 8 -7.82 0.46 39.01
C ILE A 8 -8.45 -0.20 37.79
N ASN A 9 -9.74 0.04 37.61
CA ASN A 9 -10.51 -0.31 36.44
C ASN A 9 -10.07 0.54 35.23
N ASN A 10 -9.02 0.05 34.56
CA ASN A 10 -8.68 0.37 33.19
C ASN A 10 -9.87 0.04 32.27
N THR A 11 -10.72 1.02 32.00
CA THR A 11 -11.61 0.99 30.83
C THR A 11 -10.98 1.88 29.77
N CYS A 12 -10.06 1.28 29.03
CA CYS A 12 -9.67 1.80 27.73
C CYS A 12 -10.84 1.51 26.78
N ASP A 13 -11.80 2.43 26.74
CA ASP A 13 -12.77 2.55 25.66
C ASP A 13 -12.00 2.93 24.39
N ARG A 14 -11.36 1.93 23.77
CA ARG A 14 -11.02 1.99 22.36
C ARG A 14 -12.20 1.42 21.62
N ASN A 15 -13.02 2.36 21.16
CA ASN A 15 -14.08 2.19 20.19
C ASN A 15 -13.80 1.00 19.26
N THR A 16 -14.75 0.09 19.29
CA THR A 16 -14.96 -1.00 18.35
C THR A 16 -15.21 -0.39 16.96
N ASP A 17 -14.14 0.07 16.29
CA ASP A 17 -14.22 0.40 14.88
C ASP A 17 -14.26 -0.92 14.11
N GLU A 18 -15.49 -1.33 13.84
CA GLU A 18 -15.87 -2.47 13.05
C GLU A 18 -15.05 -2.53 11.75
N MET A 19 -14.34 -3.65 11.59
CA MET A 19 -13.52 -4.03 10.44
C MET A 19 -14.38 -4.23 9.18
N THR A 20 -14.83 -3.14 8.56
CA THR A 20 -15.52 -3.14 7.26
C THR A 20 -14.57 -2.94 6.06
N HIS A 21 -13.26 -3.19 6.22
CA HIS A 21 -12.30 -2.95 5.13
C HIS A 21 -12.10 -4.13 4.16
N ASP A 22 -12.58 -5.35 4.44
CA ASP A 22 -12.28 -6.51 3.58
C ASP A 22 -13.03 -6.51 2.24
N ASN A 23 -14.23 -5.92 2.16
CA ASN A 23 -15.07 -6.00 0.96
C ASN A 23 -14.55 -5.18 -0.24
N ASN A 24 -13.53 -4.33 -0.05
CA ASN A 24 -12.99 -3.46 -1.10
C ASN A 24 -11.51 -3.76 -1.45
N LEU A 25 -10.92 -4.79 -0.85
CA LEU A 25 -9.56 -5.22 -1.17
C LEU A 25 -9.57 -6.06 -2.45
N GLN A 26 -8.58 -5.86 -3.32
CA GLN A 26 -8.51 -6.59 -4.59
C GLN A 26 -8.19 -8.07 -4.40
N LYS A 27 -6.94 -8.36 -4.00
CA LYS A 27 -6.41 -9.73 -4.00
C LYS A 27 -5.46 -9.93 -2.83
N PRO A 28 -5.99 -10.02 -1.59
CA PRO A 28 -5.18 -10.35 -0.44
C PRO A 28 -4.60 -11.77 -0.57
N CYS A 29 -3.43 -11.99 0.01
CA CYS A 29 -2.84 -13.33 0.09
C CYS A 29 -3.78 -14.29 0.85
N ILE A 30 -4.29 -15.31 0.15
CA ILE A 30 -5.28 -16.26 0.67
C ILE A 30 -4.71 -17.04 1.86
N TYR A 31 -3.40 -17.31 1.86
CA TYR A 31 -2.73 -18.10 2.87
C TYR A 31 -2.68 -17.42 4.25
N ASN A 32 -2.68 -16.08 4.27
CA ASN A 32 -2.61 -15.33 5.51
C ASN A 32 -3.83 -15.60 6.42
N LYS A 33 -4.97 -16.01 5.85
CA LYS A 33 -6.19 -16.36 6.60
C LYS A 33 -6.04 -17.61 7.47
N TYR A 34 -5.09 -18.49 7.16
CA TYR A 34 -4.86 -19.73 7.91
C TYR A 34 -3.81 -19.55 9.01
N LEU A 35 -3.24 -18.37 9.15
CA LEU A 35 -2.24 -18.09 10.17
C LEU A 35 -2.93 -17.82 11.52
N PRO A 36 -2.40 -18.37 12.64
CA PRO A 36 -2.96 -18.13 13.99
C PRO A 36 -3.04 -16.66 14.40
N PHE A 37 -2.30 -15.78 13.73
CA PHE A 37 -2.17 -14.35 14.01
C PHE A 37 -2.69 -13.47 12.87
N TYR A 38 -3.69 -13.96 12.11
CA TYR A 38 -4.27 -13.26 10.97
C TYR A 38 -4.76 -11.84 11.30
N ASP A 39 -5.47 -11.63 12.41
CA ASP A 39 -5.98 -10.30 12.78
C ASP A 39 -4.86 -9.29 13.03
N SER A 40 -3.72 -9.76 13.58
CA SER A 40 -2.53 -8.94 13.78
C SER A 40 -1.88 -8.59 12.45
N ILE A 41 -1.74 -9.57 11.54
CA ILE A 41 -1.22 -9.37 10.17
C ILE A 41 -2.06 -8.36 9.42
N LYS A 42 -3.39 -8.45 9.54
CA LYS A 42 -4.34 -7.56 8.86
C LYS A 42 -4.11 -6.10 9.26
N ARG A 43 -4.04 -5.85 10.57
CA ARG A 43 -3.77 -4.51 11.13
C ARG A 43 -2.40 -3.99 10.72
N GLN A 44 -1.38 -4.85 10.81
CA GLN A 44 -0.02 -4.50 10.39
C GLN A 44 0.06 -4.18 8.90
N GLY A 45 -0.67 -4.92 8.05
CA GLY A 45 -0.74 -4.69 6.61
C GLY A 45 -1.27 -3.31 6.26
N VAL A 46 -2.37 -2.88 6.89
CA VAL A 46 -2.92 -1.51 6.69
C VAL A 46 -1.88 -0.46 7.08
N ASN A 47 -1.34 -0.56 8.29
CA ASN A 47 -0.35 0.41 8.79
C ASN A 47 0.91 0.45 7.90
N LYS A 48 1.38 -0.71 7.43
CA LYS A 48 2.56 -0.82 6.57
C LYS A 48 2.32 -0.18 5.21
N PHE A 49 1.12 -0.39 4.65
CA PHE A 49 0.75 0.23 3.38
C PHE A 49 0.66 1.75 3.49
N ASP A 50 0.04 2.26 4.55
CA ASP A 50 -0.06 3.70 4.80
C ASP A 50 1.33 4.33 4.98
N GLU A 51 2.22 3.67 5.73
CA GLU A 51 3.62 4.07 5.90
C GLU A 51 4.33 4.17 4.53
N ILE A 52 4.21 3.14 3.68
CA ILE A 52 4.84 3.12 2.35
C ILE A 52 4.31 4.27 1.48
N ARG A 53 2.99 4.47 1.44
CA ARG A 53 2.34 5.51 0.64
C ARG A 53 2.79 6.91 1.06
N GLU A 54 2.74 7.20 2.35
CA GLU A 54 3.15 8.49 2.89
C GLU A 54 4.61 8.78 2.56
N ASN A 55 5.49 7.81 2.77
CA ASN A 55 6.90 8.00 2.50
C ASN A 55 7.21 8.11 1.00
N LEU A 56 6.56 7.36 0.13
CA LEU A 56 6.68 7.55 -1.33
C LEU A 56 6.30 8.96 -1.75
N SER A 57 5.19 9.50 -1.21
CA SER A 57 4.77 10.88 -1.50
C SER A 57 5.76 11.91 -0.97
N ARG A 58 6.29 11.71 0.23
CA ARG A 58 7.29 12.57 0.86
C ARG A 58 8.59 12.60 0.06
N THR A 59 9.04 11.45 -0.41
CA THR A 59 10.25 11.33 -1.22
C THR A 59 10.16 12.17 -2.51
N ILE A 60 9.01 12.17 -3.19
CA ILE A 60 8.81 13.01 -4.38
C ILE A 60 8.79 14.49 -4.01
N GLN A 61 8.12 14.87 -2.91
CA GLN A 61 8.11 16.27 -2.45
C GLN A 61 9.51 16.80 -2.13
N LEU A 62 10.38 15.93 -1.59
CA LEU A 62 11.77 16.26 -1.29
C LEU A 62 12.70 16.16 -2.51
N ASN A 63 12.19 15.73 -3.68
CA ASN A 63 12.98 15.38 -4.87
C ASN A 63 14.10 14.35 -4.58
N GLU A 64 13.92 13.51 -3.57
CA GLU A 64 14.92 12.52 -3.13
C GLU A 64 14.73 11.17 -3.83
N LEU A 65 14.95 11.13 -5.14
CA LEU A 65 14.81 9.87 -5.91
C LEU A 65 15.79 8.77 -5.48
N GLN A 66 16.87 9.12 -4.75
CA GLN A 66 17.74 8.14 -4.10
C GLN A 66 18.30 8.73 -2.79
N PRO A 67 18.37 7.94 -1.69
CA PRO A 67 17.99 6.53 -1.54
C PRO A 67 16.50 6.27 -1.25
N GLY A 68 15.72 7.31 -0.93
CA GLY A 68 14.36 7.18 -0.40
C GLY A 68 13.41 6.43 -1.34
N PHE A 69 13.33 6.83 -2.61
CA PHE A 69 12.36 6.25 -3.55
C PHE A 69 12.62 4.77 -3.80
N SER A 70 13.89 4.41 -3.98
CA SER A 70 14.33 3.03 -4.19
C SER A 70 14.01 2.16 -2.97
N PHE A 71 14.27 2.67 -1.76
CA PHE A 71 13.95 1.97 -0.51
C PHE A 71 12.45 1.69 -0.38
N TRP A 72 11.61 2.72 -0.49
CA TRP A 72 10.16 2.57 -0.32
C TRP A 72 9.50 1.78 -1.45
N SER A 73 10.05 1.85 -2.66
CA SER A 73 9.61 1.00 -3.78
C SER A 73 9.96 -0.47 -3.57
N ASN A 74 11.13 -0.78 -3.00
CA ASN A 74 11.46 -2.16 -2.61
C ASN A 74 10.59 -2.63 -1.45
N ALA A 75 10.31 -1.77 -0.46
CA ALA A 75 9.35 -2.08 0.60
C ALA A 75 7.95 -2.38 0.05
N LEU A 76 7.52 -1.69 -1.00
CA LEU A 76 6.26 -1.99 -1.71
C LEU A 76 6.29 -3.37 -2.40
N LYS A 77 7.41 -3.75 -3.04
CA LYS A 77 7.55 -5.09 -3.63
C LYS A 77 7.46 -6.18 -2.57
N GLU A 78 8.14 -6.00 -1.45
CA GLU A 78 8.08 -6.92 -0.30
C GLU A 78 6.66 -7.00 0.26
N PHE A 79 5.99 -5.86 0.39
CA PHE A 79 4.59 -5.80 0.82
C PHE A 79 3.68 -6.61 -0.11
N ILE A 80 3.77 -6.42 -1.44
CA ILE A 80 2.97 -7.16 -2.41
C ILE A 80 3.27 -8.66 -2.33
N THR A 81 4.52 -9.04 -2.08
CA THR A 81 4.92 -10.45 -1.95
C THR A 81 4.32 -11.11 -0.70
N LEU A 82 4.29 -10.40 0.43
CA LEU A 82 3.86 -10.93 1.71
C LEU A 82 2.34 -10.86 1.93
N TYR A 83 1.72 -9.75 1.53
CA TYR A 83 0.29 -9.48 1.77
C TYR A 83 -0.57 -9.64 0.51
N GLY A 84 0.03 -9.73 -0.67
CA GLY A 84 -0.67 -9.63 -1.94
C GLY A 84 -1.06 -8.19 -2.27
N PHE A 85 -2.10 -8.02 -3.08
CA PHE A 85 -2.70 -6.72 -3.38
C PHE A 85 -3.66 -6.32 -2.27
N TYR A 86 -3.10 -6.13 -1.07
CA TYR A 86 -3.82 -5.74 0.16
C TYR A 86 -4.10 -4.22 0.15
N PHE A 87 -4.73 -3.73 -0.90
CA PHE A 87 -5.18 -2.35 -1.03
C PHE A 87 -6.43 -2.26 -1.92
N THR A 88 -7.11 -1.11 -1.86
CA THR A 88 -8.31 -0.84 -2.64
C THR A 88 -7.99 -0.61 -4.12
N LYS A 89 -8.99 -0.74 -5.00
CA LYS A 89 -8.86 -0.46 -6.44
C LYS A 89 -8.39 0.98 -6.71
N ASP A 90 -8.88 1.94 -5.93
CA ASP A 90 -8.48 3.35 -6.01
C ASP A 90 -7.00 3.53 -5.65
N ASN A 91 -6.53 2.89 -4.58
CA ASN A 91 -5.12 2.92 -4.20
C ASN A 91 -4.22 2.25 -5.25
N HIS A 92 -4.67 1.16 -5.89
CA HIS A 92 -3.96 0.55 -7.01
C HIS A 92 -3.76 1.57 -8.14
N LEU A 93 -4.85 2.22 -8.58
CA LEU A 93 -4.81 3.20 -9.66
C LEU A 93 -3.85 4.36 -9.34
N LYS A 94 -3.92 4.88 -8.11
CA LYS A 94 -3.01 5.93 -7.63
C LYS A 94 -1.56 5.49 -7.69
N LEU A 95 -1.24 4.25 -7.34
CA LEU A 95 0.13 3.71 -7.46
C LEU A 95 0.57 3.64 -8.93
N VAL A 96 -0.28 3.12 -9.82
CA VAL A 96 0.04 3.03 -11.26
C VAL A 96 0.30 4.41 -11.84
N ASN A 97 -0.61 5.36 -11.61
CA ASN A 97 -0.45 6.74 -12.07
C ASN A 97 0.81 7.38 -11.47
N PHE A 98 1.06 7.18 -10.18
CA PHE A 98 2.27 7.68 -9.51
C PHE A 98 3.55 7.17 -10.19
N TYR A 99 3.69 5.86 -10.43
CA TYR A 99 4.88 5.31 -11.08
C TYR A 99 5.03 5.76 -12.54
N LEU A 100 3.92 5.95 -13.26
CA LEU A 100 3.93 6.54 -14.61
C LEU A 100 4.35 8.02 -14.60
N SER A 101 3.86 8.81 -13.65
CA SER A 101 4.26 10.20 -13.47
C SER A 101 5.75 10.32 -13.14
N VAL A 102 6.29 9.43 -12.30
CA VAL A 102 7.73 9.40 -12.00
C VAL A 102 8.56 9.06 -13.24
N LEU A 103 8.09 8.15 -14.10
CA LEU A 103 8.74 7.84 -15.38
C LEU A 103 8.69 8.98 -16.41
N SER A 104 7.74 9.90 -16.27
CA SER A 104 7.62 11.07 -17.16
C SER A 104 8.68 12.15 -16.87
N ILE A 105 9.43 12.02 -15.77
CA ILE A 105 10.51 12.94 -15.41
C ILE A 105 11.73 12.65 -16.30
N THR A 106 12.22 13.68 -17.01
CA THR A 106 13.24 13.56 -18.08
C THR A 106 14.67 13.29 -17.62
N ASP A 107 14.95 13.27 -16.31
CA ASP A 107 16.29 13.04 -15.74
C ASP A 107 16.28 11.94 -14.66
N LEU A 108 15.73 10.77 -15.00
CA LEU A 108 15.64 9.65 -14.07
C LEU A 108 16.84 8.70 -14.24
N GLN A 109 17.48 8.37 -13.12
CA GLN A 109 18.57 7.39 -13.11
C GLN A 109 18.07 6.00 -13.51
N TYR A 110 18.93 5.23 -14.19
CA TYR A 110 18.63 3.87 -14.66
C TYR A 110 18.06 2.96 -13.56
N THR A 111 18.62 3.00 -12.34
CA THR A 111 18.17 2.17 -11.22
C THR A 111 16.72 2.46 -10.84
N SER A 112 16.34 3.75 -10.79
CA SER A 112 14.97 4.18 -10.49
C SER A 112 14.02 3.77 -11.61
N VAL A 113 14.42 3.95 -12.87
CA VAL A 113 13.64 3.48 -14.04
C VAL A 113 13.40 1.97 -13.97
N LYS A 114 14.44 1.18 -13.70
CA LYS A 114 14.34 -0.27 -13.57
C LYS A 114 13.35 -0.69 -12.49
N ILE A 115 13.41 -0.06 -11.32
CA ILE A 115 12.49 -0.35 -10.21
C ILE A 115 11.06 0.01 -10.58
N CYS A 116 10.84 1.18 -11.20
CA CYS A 116 9.53 1.60 -11.70
C CYS A 116 8.98 0.58 -12.71
N CYS A 117 9.77 0.16 -13.69
CA CYS A 117 9.35 -0.81 -14.70
C CYS A 117 8.99 -2.18 -14.08
N GLU A 118 9.77 -2.68 -13.12
CA GLU A 118 9.48 -3.94 -12.43
C GLU A 118 8.18 -3.86 -11.60
N LEU A 119 7.98 -2.76 -10.87
CA LEU A 119 6.75 -2.54 -10.11
C LEU A 119 5.55 -2.36 -11.03
N LEU A 120 5.67 -1.54 -12.06
CA LEU A 120 4.61 -1.31 -13.03
C LEU A 120 4.24 -2.61 -13.73
N SER A 121 5.21 -3.44 -14.13
CA SER A 121 4.94 -4.78 -14.68
C SER A 121 4.17 -5.65 -13.69
N THR A 122 4.51 -5.59 -12.41
CA THR A 122 3.82 -6.34 -11.34
C THR A 122 2.40 -5.82 -11.13
N LEU A 123 2.21 -4.50 -11.06
CA LEU A 123 0.90 -3.86 -10.89
C LEU A 123 0.00 -4.13 -12.09
N LEU A 124 0.48 -3.85 -13.31
CA LEU A 124 -0.24 -4.04 -14.56
C LEU A 124 -0.61 -5.50 -14.85
N ARG A 125 0.23 -6.46 -14.43
CA ARG A 125 -0.10 -7.89 -14.56
C ARG A 125 -1.43 -8.24 -13.88
N PHE A 126 -1.78 -7.54 -12.81
CA PHE A 126 -3.05 -7.74 -12.09
C PHE A 126 -4.08 -6.66 -12.38
N VAL A 127 -3.78 -5.69 -13.25
CA VAL A 127 -4.76 -4.69 -13.74
C VAL A 127 -5.89 -5.33 -14.55
N PHE A 128 -5.71 -6.53 -15.09
CA PHE A 128 -6.79 -7.23 -15.83
C PHE A 128 -8.02 -7.59 -14.96
N GLU A 129 -7.88 -7.62 -13.62
CA GLU A 129 -9.02 -7.78 -12.69
C GLU A 129 -9.61 -6.43 -12.23
N ILE A 130 -9.00 -5.31 -12.65
CA ILE A 130 -9.49 -3.94 -12.44
C ILE A 130 -10.32 -3.57 -13.66
N VAL A 131 -11.60 -3.35 -13.40
CA VAL A 131 -12.66 -2.89 -14.30
C VAL A 131 -12.12 -2.25 -15.61
N PRO A 132 -12.48 -2.77 -16.81
CA PRO A 132 -12.06 -2.22 -18.09
C PRO A 132 -12.31 -0.70 -18.25
N ASP A 133 -13.29 -0.14 -17.52
CA ASP A 133 -13.57 1.31 -17.46
C ASP A 133 -12.39 2.18 -16.99
N VAL A 134 -11.48 1.63 -16.18
CA VAL A 134 -10.36 2.42 -15.62
C VAL A 134 -9.24 2.61 -16.64
N ILE A 135 -9.02 1.64 -17.53
CA ILE A 135 -8.01 1.76 -18.60
C ILE A 135 -8.44 2.82 -19.61
N GLU A 136 -9.72 2.89 -19.98
CA GLU A 136 -10.23 3.94 -20.86
C GLU A 136 -10.02 5.34 -20.27
N LYS A 137 -10.16 5.48 -18.95
CA LYS A 137 -9.95 6.77 -18.28
C LYS A 137 -8.49 7.21 -18.28
N ILE A 138 -7.56 6.30 -17.99
CA ILE A 138 -6.11 6.59 -18.02
C ILE A 138 -5.64 6.93 -19.45
N PHE A 139 -6.13 6.22 -20.46
CA PHE A 139 -5.74 6.48 -21.86
C PHE A 139 -6.34 7.79 -22.39
N ASN A 140 -7.57 8.14 -22.01
CA ASN A 140 -8.21 9.37 -22.45
C ASN A 140 -7.61 10.63 -21.78
N ASP A 141 -7.20 10.54 -20.51
CA ASP A 141 -6.57 11.67 -19.80
C ASP A 141 -5.10 11.90 -20.20
N ALA A 142 -4.43 10.93 -20.83
CA ALA A 142 -3.04 11.03 -21.28
C ALA A 142 -2.87 11.52 -22.73
N ILE A 143 -3.95 11.63 -23.52
CA ILE A 143 -3.94 12.06 -24.92
C ILE A 143 -4.45 13.51 -25.11
N LEU A 144 -4.79 14.22 -24.02
CA LEU A 144 -5.24 15.63 -24.05
C LEU A 144 -4.29 16.59 -23.35
#